data_AF-A0A8G1J5L4-F1
#
_entry.id   AF-A0A8G1J5L4-F1
#
_cell.length_a   1.000
_cell.length_b   1.000
_cell.length_c   1.000
_cell.angle_alpha   90.00
_cell.angle_beta   90.00
_cell.angle_gamma   90.00
#
_symmetry.space_group_name_H-M   'P 1'
#
loop_
_entity.id
_entity.type
_entity.pdbx_description
1 polymer ?
#
loop_
_entity_poly.entity_id
_entity_poly.type
_entity_poly.pdbx_seq_one_letter_code
_entity_poly.pdbx_strand_id
1 'polypeptide(L)'
;MAALTTAVLLAVAGCGTATAVDQTEQAPRRASAQATLIGRVSKALDATFTAEYAWSAGGVVTVWAAEDGTWRVDVPDWALGGTVDVTVAWTTGGFFQCAADRCVKLAGITGEIPRAYDPRVQLPFVEWLPQLLDRHLPFAVAQEGDCFTLTPNTVVVDTPIPPGEWCLDAAGTILSVASGDFGTLELAAPPEPAAATVALPGEIVDAEPLDRKAPEEPSPSVDPSATATPAPGATPSPTPAAEGATEATEGATGA
;
A
#
# COMPACT_ATOMS: atom_id res chain seq x y z
N MET A 1 -19.09 34.87 65.29
CA MET A 1 -19.26 36.32 65.47
C MET A 1 -17.90 36.99 65.31
N ALA A 2 -17.85 38.11 64.56
CA ALA A 2 -16.69 38.89 64.09
C ALA A 2 -15.91 38.27 62.90
N ALA A 3 -15.54 38.98 61.83
CA ALA A 3 -15.85 40.32 61.32
C ALA A 3 -15.51 40.36 59.81
N LEU A 4 -16.25 41.17 59.04
CA LEU A 4 -15.98 41.49 57.62
C LEU A 4 -14.68 42.29 57.45
N THR A 5 -13.93 42.01 56.39
CA THR A 5 -13.15 43.05 55.68
C THR A 5 -13.26 42.85 54.17
N THR A 6 -14.07 43.72 53.59
CA THR A 6 -14.30 43.96 52.17
C THR A 6 -13.10 44.70 51.58
N ALA A 7 -12.57 44.24 50.44
CA ALA A 7 -11.72 45.06 49.57
C ALA A 7 -12.32 45.05 48.15
N VAL A 8 -12.99 46.15 47.84
CA VAL A 8 -13.43 46.59 46.51
C VAL A 8 -12.34 47.54 45.96
N LEU A 9 -12.24 47.63 44.62
CA LEU A 9 -11.69 48.69 43.73
C LEU A 9 -10.86 47.99 42.61
N LEU A 10 -10.95 48.26 41.31
CA LEU A 10 -11.64 49.26 40.49
C LEU A 10 -11.63 48.78 39.02
N ALA A 11 -12.53 49.38 38.23
CA ALA A 11 -12.84 49.08 36.85
C ALA A 11 -11.74 49.46 35.84
N VAL A 12 -11.68 48.72 34.73
CA VAL A 12 -11.41 49.30 33.41
C VAL A 12 -12.61 49.00 32.52
N ALA A 13 -13.43 50.03 32.33
CA ALA A 13 -14.52 50.04 31.38
C ALA A 13 -13.96 50.15 29.96
N GLY A 14 -13.94 49.04 29.23
CA GLY A 14 -13.82 49.04 27.78
C GLY A 14 -15.20 49.15 27.17
N CYS A 15 -15.72 50.37 26.96
CA CYS A 15 -16.88 50.63 26.11
C CYS A 15 -16.51 50.38 24.64
N GLY A 16 -16.39 49.12 24.25
CA GLY A 16 -16.57 48.72 22.86
C GLY A 16 -18.05 48.42 22.66
N THR A 17 -18.78 49.29 21.95
CA THR A 17 -20.08 48.94 21.39
C THR A 17 -19.86 47.91 20.28
N ALA A 18 -19.48 46.68 20.65
CA ALA A 18 -19.62 45.53 19.78
C ALA A 18 -21.13 45.30 19.68
N THR A 19 -21.73 45.89 18.66
CA THR A 19 -22.98 45.35 18.14
C THR A 19 -22.65 43.92 17.75
N ALA A 20 -23.01 42.97 18.61
CA ALA A 20 -23.14 41.58 18.21
C ALA A 20 -24.23 41.60 17.14
N VAL A 21 -23.80 41.79 15.89
CA VAL A 21 -24.64 41.52 14.74
C VAL A 21 -24.99 40.07 14.92
N ASP A 22 -26.28 39.81 15.12
CA ASP A 22 -26.85 38.47 15.13
C ASP A 22 -26.42 37.83 13.81
N GLN A 23 -25.32 37.09 13.85
CA GLN A 23 -24.83 36.40 12.67
C GLN A 23 -25.89 35.36 12.41
N THR A 24 -26.70 35.60 11.38
CA THR A 24 -27.70 34.66 10.90
C THR A 24 -27.05 33.29 10.88
N GLU A 25 -27.56 32.38 11.73
CA GLU A 25 -27.04 31.04 11.87
C GLU A 25 -26.87 30.45 10.48
N GLN A 26 -25.60 30.32 10.07
CA GLN A 26 -25.27 30.01 8.70
C GLN A 26 -25.78 28.58 8.48
N ALA A 27 -26.77 28.42 7.60
CA ALA A 27 -27.33 27.11 7.29
C ALA A 27 -26.19 26.10 7.06
N PRO A 28 -26.31 24.85 7.53
CA PRO A 28 -25.21 23.88 7.48
C PRO A 28 -24.63 23.83 6.07
N ARG A 29 -23.37 24.24 5.91
CA ARG A 29 -22.70 24.15 4.61
C ARG A 29 -22.63 22.67 4.25
N ARG A 30 -22.97 22.32 3.01
CA ARG A 30 -22.70 20.95 2.52
C ARG A 30 -21.21 20.68 2.72
N ALA A 31 -20.90 19.55 3.36
CA ALA A 31 -19.52 19.12 3.50
C ALA A 31 -18.90 18.97 2.10
N SER A 32 -17.70 19.51 1.90
CA SER A 32 -16.95 19.25 0.68
C SER A 32 -16.54 17.78 0.63
N ALA A 33 -16.24 17.25 -0.57
CA ALA A 33 -15.71 15.89 -0.73
C ALA A 33 -14.52 15.63 0.21
N GLN A 34 -13.60 16.60 0.32
CA GLN A 34 -12.45 16.53 1.23
C GLN A 34 -12.87 16.47 2.71
N ALA A 35 -13.83 17.29 3.14
CA ALA A 35 -14.31 17.25 4.52
C ALA A 35 -15.02 15.92 4.84
N THR A 36 -15.78 15.38 3.90
CA THR A 36 -16.41 14.06 4.03
C THR A 36 -15.37 12.95 4.12
N LEU A 37 -14.35 12.96 3.26
CA LEU A 37 -13.23 12.00 3.30
C LEU A 37 -12.51 12.04 4.65
N ILE A 38 -12.09 13.22 5.11
CA ILE A 38 -11.42 13.39 6.42
C ILE A 38 -12.29 12.81 7.54
N GLY A 39 -13.60 13.05 7.51
CA GLY A 39 -14.52 12.51 8.50
C GLY A 39 -14.60 10.98 8.50
N ARG A 40 -14.56 10.33 7.33
CA ARG A 40 -14.57 8.86 7.20
C ARG A 40 -13.22 8.24 7.58
N VAL A 41 -12.13 8.84 7.11
CA VAL A 41 -10.75 8.44 7.46
C VAL A 41 -10.50 8.56 8.95
N SER A 42 -11.03 9.59 9.62
CA SER A 42 -10.90 9.73 11.08
C SER A 42 -11.50 8.53 11.81
N LYS A 43 -12.67 8.05 11.37
CA LYS A 43 -13.30 6.85 11.93
C LYS A 43 -12.53 5.57 11.56
N ALA A 44 -12.02 5.49 10.34
CA ALA A 44 -11.20 4.37 9.88
C ALA A 44 -9.93 4.22 10.72
N LEU A 45 -9.30 5.35 11.08
CA LEU A 45 -8.08 5.38 11.87
C LEU A 45 -8.28 4.85 13.30
N ASP A 46 -9.47 5.10 13.88
CA ASP A 46 -9.84 4.63 15.21
C ASP A 46 -10.42 3.20 15.19
N ALA A 47 -10.59 2.58 14.02
CA ALA A 47 -11.23 1.28 13.89
C ALA A 47 -10.27 0.13 14.22
N THR A 48 -10.76 -0.84 14.98
CA THR A 48 -10.13 -2.14 15.21
C THR A 48 -11.01 -3.21 14.60
N PHE A 49 -10.42 -4.15 13.87
CA PHE A 49 -11.18 -5.16 13.13
C PHE A 49 -10.30 -6.33 12.66
N THR A 50 -10.97 -7.40 12.24
CA THR A 50 -10.40 -8.40 11.33
C THR A 50 -11.21 -8.36 10.03
N ALA A 51 -10.56 -8.29 8.87
CA ALA A 51 -11.27 -8.22 7.59
C ALA A 51 -10.52 -8.93 6.47
N GLU A 52 -11.26 -9.40 5.49
CA GLU A 52 -10.75 -10.03 4.27
C GLU A 52 -11.01 -9.14 3.07
N TYR A 53 -9.99 -8.98 2.22
CA TYR A 53 -10.04 -8.20 1.00
C TYR A 53 -9.67 -9.08 -0.19
N ALA A 54 -10.55 -9.14 -1.19
CA ALA A 54 -10.22 -9.68 -2.49
C ALA A 54 -9.16 -8.78 -3.14
N TRP A 55 -8.04 -9.36 -3.55
CA TRP A 55 -6.92 -8.63 -4.13
C TRP A 55 -6.85 -8.83 -5.64
N SER A 56 -6.74 -7.74 -6.39
CA SER A 56 -6.71 -7.79 -7.86
C SER A 56 -5.51 -8.53 -8.43
N ALA A 57 -4.41 -8.66 -7.68
CA ALA A 57 -3.26 -9.43 -8.11
C ALA A 57 -3.42 -10.94 -7.86
N GLY A 58 -4.45 -11.35 -7.11
CA GLY A 58 -4.77 -12.74 -6.80
C GLY A 58 -5.01 -12.98 -5.30
N GLY A 59 -5.88 -13.94 -5.00
CA GLY A 59 -6.12 -14.40 -3.62
C GLY A 59 -6.91 -13.40 -2.74
N VAL A 60 -6.85 -13.66 -1.45
CA VAL A 60 -7.51 -12.88 -0.39
C VAL A 60 -6.45 -12.39 0.59
N VAL A 61 -6.41 -11.09 0.82
CA VAL A 61 -5.58 -10.45 1.83
C VAL A 61 -6.38 -10.36 3.12
N THR A 62 -5.85 -10.92 4.21
CA THR A 62 -6.50 -10.82 5.53
C THR A 62 -5.77 -9.78 6.37
N VAL A 63 -6.52 -8.87 6.98
CA VAL A 63 -6.01 -7.75 7.77
C VAL A 63 -6.52 -7.88 9.20
N TRP A 64 -5.62 -7.73 10.16
CA TRP A 64 -5.92 -7.61 11.58
C TRP A 64 -5.43 -6.25 12.08
N ALA A 65 -6.34 -5.46 12.62
CA ALA A 65 -6.07 -4.26 13.42
C ALA A 65 -6.59 -4.54 14.84
N ALA A 66 -5.69 -4.94 15.75
CA ALA A 66 -6.05 -5.39 17.09
C ALA A 66 -6.33 -4.23 18.05
N GLU A 67 -7.00 -4.53 19.17
CA GLU A 67 -7.38 -3.55 20.19
C GLU A 67 -6.19 -2.87 20.88
N ASP A 68 -5.05 -3.55 20.99
CA ASP A 68 -3.82 -3.02 21.58
C ASP A 68 -2.95 -2.23 20.59
N GLY A 69 -3.42 -2.04 19.36
CA GLY A 69 -2.72 -1.34 18.28
C GLY A 69 -1.71 -2.19 17.51
N THR A 70 -1.55 -3.47 17.86
CA THR A 70 -0.79 -4.41 17.02
C THR A 70 -1.56 -4.71 15.73
N TRP A 71 -0.84 -4.98 14.64
CA TRP A 71 -1.46 -5.27 13.37
C TRP A 71 -0.73 -6.36 12.60
N ARG A 72 -1.47 -7.00 11.69
CA ARG A 72 -0.98 -8.04 10.79
C ARG A 72 -1.71 -7.98 9.47
N VAL A 73 -1.00 -8.32 8.40
CA VAL A 73 -1.56 -8.48 7.07
C VAL A 73 -0.98 -9.75 6.45
N ASP A 74 -1.86 -10.69 6.08
CA ASP A 74 -1.51 -11.89 5.34
C ASP A 74 -1.71 -11.64 3.86
N VAL A 75 -0.66 -11.88 3.08
CA VAL A 75 -0.58 -11.59 1.65
C VAL A 75 -0.31 -12.88 0.90
N PRO A 76 -1.28 -13.39 0.12
CA PRO A 76 -1.09 -14.62 -0.62
C PRO A 76 -0.14 -14.40 -1.81
N ASP A 77 0.58 -15.45 -2.20
CA ASP A 77 1.34 -15.54 -3.45
C ASP A 77 2.23 -14.31 -3.71
N TRP A 78 2.91 -13.79 -2.68
CA TRP A 78 3.70 -12.56 -2.81
C TRP A 78 5.19 -12.81 -2.99
N ALA A 79 5.77 -13.73 -2.22
CA ALA A 79 7.21 -13.99 -2.22
C ALA A 79 7.63 -15.02 -3.27
N LEU A 80 8.93 -15.03 -3.57
CA LEU A 80 9.59 -16.03 -4.42
C LEU A 80 8.96 -16.20 -5.81
N GLY A 81 8.52 -15.10 -6.42
CA GLY A 81 7.87 -15.13 -7.74
C GLY A 81 6.39 -15.53 -7.67
N GLY A 82 5.76 -15.39 -6.49
CA GLY A 82 4.35 -15.65 -6.28
C GLY A 82 4.02 -17.11 -5.97
N THR A 83 4.92 -17.80 -5.28
CA THR A 83 4.72 -19.20 -4.86
C THR A 83 4.64 -19.35 -3.35
N VAL A 84 4.84 -18.27 -2.61
CA VAL A 84 4.89 -18.27 -1.14
C VAL A 84 4.08 -17.10 -0.60
N ASP A 85 3.16 -17.43 0.30
CA ASP A 85 2.42 -16.47 1.11
C ASP A 85 3.35 -15.83 2.14
N VAL A 86 3.16 -14.55 2.37
CA VAL A 86 3.85 -13.83 3.43
C VAL A 86 2.88 -13.14 4.34
N THR A 87 3.23 -13.10 5.61
CA THR A 87 2.60 -12.24 6.60
C THR A 87 3.53 -11.10 6.92
N VAL A 88 3.01 -9.88 6.97
CA VAL A 88 3.71 -8.74 7.57
C VAL A 88 2.97 -8.34 8.83
N ALA A 89 3.68 -8.18 9.93
CA ALA A 89 3.08 -7.79 11.19
C ALA A 89 3.94 -6.78 11.94
N TRP A 90 3.28 -5.91 12.69
CA TRP A 90 3.90 -5.07 13.69
C TRP A 90 3.37 -5.44 15.07
N THR A 91 4.30 -5.70 15.98
CA THR A 91 4.02 -5.97 17.38
C THR A 91 4.90 -5.09 18.26
N THR A 92 4.78 -5.21 19.58
CA THR A 92 5.72 -4.58 20.53
C THR A 92 7.17 -5.02 20.34
N GLY A 93 7.43 -6.11 19.59
CA GLY A 93 8.77 -6.56 19.21
C GLY A 93 9.38 -5.84 17.99
N GLY A 94 8.58 -5.10 17.21
CA GLY A 94 8.97 -4.49 15.93
C GLY A 94 8.21 -5.05 14.74
N PHE A 95 8.79 -4.90 13.55
CA PHE A 95 8.24 -5.41 12.29
C PHE A 95 8.76 -6.80 12.00
N PHE A 96 7.87 -7.69 11.55
CA PHE A 96 8.16 -9.07 11.21
C PHE A 96 7.62 -9.43 9.84
N GLN A 97 8.36 -10.26 9.12
CA GLN A 97 7.87 -10.99 7.95
C GLN A 97 7.83 -12.48 8.32
N CYS A 98 6.69 -13.12 8.11
CA CYS A 98 6.54 -14.55 8.34
C CYS A 98 6.15 -15.26 7.05
N ALA A 99 6.55 -16.52 6.94
CA ALA A 99 6.16 -17.43 5.88
C ALA A 99 6.14 -18.85 6.46
N ALA A 100 5.07 -19.60 6.18
CA ALA A 100 4.79 -20.87 6.86
C ALA A 100 4.82 -20.70 8.40
N ASP A 101 5.69 -21.45 9.08
CA ASP A 101 5.81 -21.50 10.54
C ASP A 101 7.01 -20.70 11.09
N ARG A 102 7.66 -19.87 10.26
CA ARG A 102 8.80 -19.03 10.66
C ARG A 102 8.53 -17.54 10.46
N CYS A 103 9.11 -16.74 11.36
CA CYS A 103 9.08 -15.28 11.33
C CYS A 103 10.49 -14.71 11.45
N VAL A 104 10.78 -13.69 10.65
CA VAL A 104 12.04 -12.96 10.67
C VAL A 104 11.77 -11.52 11.06
N LYS A 105 12.60 -10.96 11.94
CA LYS A 105 12.51 -9.56 12.33
C LYS A 105 13.09 -8.67 11.23
N LEU A 106 12.28 -7.77 10.69
CA LEU A 106 12.67 -6.82 9.66
C LEU A 106 13.25 -5.55 10.26
N ALA A 107 12.63 -5.05 11.33
CA ALA A 107 13.00 -3.78 11.94
C ALA A 107 12.54 -3.69 13.41
N GLY A 108 13.06 -2.70 14.14
CA GLY A 108 12.60 -2.35 15.49
C GLY A 108 11.23 -1.64 15.48
N ILE A 109 10.71 -1.31 16.66
CA ILE A 109 9.38 -0.70 16.86
C ILE A 109 9.21 0.61 16.08
N THR A 110 10.28 1.41 16.00
CA THR A 110 10.32 2.70 15.30
C THR A 110 11.06 2.63 13.97
N GLY A 111 11.36 1.42 13.48
CA GLY A 111 12.03 1.24 12.20
C GLY A 111 11.05 1.30 11.04
N GLU A 112 11.54 0.95 9.86
CA GLU A 112 10.76 0.87 8.63
C GLU A 112 10.97 -0.50 7.99
N ILE A 113 9.97 -0.99 7.26
CA ILE A 113 10.10 -2.21 6.49
C ILE A 113 11.02 -1.91 5.29
N PRO A 114 12.12 -2.66 5.09
CA PRO A 114 12.95 -2.46 3.91
C PRO A 114 12.15 -2.74 2.63
N ARG A 115 12.21 -1.84 1.65
CA ARG A 115 11.39 -1.89 0.43
C ARG A 115 11.46 -3.22 -0.34
N ALA A 116 12.57 -3.94 -0.25
CA ALA A 116 12.73 -5.25 -0.92
C ALA A 116 11.79 -6.34 -0.34
N TYR A 117 11.36 -6.16 0.91
CA TYR A 117 10.56 -7.12 1.67
C TYR A 117 9.14 -6.59 1.97
N ASP A 118 8.75 -5.47 1.34
CA ASP A 118 7.49 -4.76 1.60
C ASP A 118 6.43 -5.07 0.54
N PRO A 119 5.33 -5.76 0.89
CA PRO A 119 4.22 -6.00 -0.02
C PRO A 119 3.37 -4.79 -0.37
N ARG A 120 3.49 -3.70 0.41
CA ARG A 120 2.76 -2.44 0.29
C ARG A 120 1.24 -2.51 0.48
N VAL A 121 0.63 -3.69 0.48
CA VAL A 121 -0.82 -3.87 0.69
C VAL A 121 -1.29 -3.46 2.09
N GLN A 122 -0.38 -3.39 3.07
CA GLN A 122 -0.68 -2.91 4.41
C GLN A 122 -0.81 -1.38 4.50
N LEU A 123 -0.18 -0.63 3.58
CA LEU A 123 -0.06 0.82 3.66
C LEU A 123 -1.40 1.56 3.78
N PRO A 124 -2.48 1.17 3.07
CA PRO A 124 -3.78 1.80 3.22
C PRO A 124 -4.33 1.78 4.64
N PHE A 125 -3.99 0.75 5.41
CA PHE A 125 -4.53 0.51 6.73
C PHE A 125 -3.66 1.11 7.83
N VAL A 126 -2.33 1.11 7.65
CA VAL A 126 -1.38 1.42 8.73
C VAL A 126 -0.62 2.73 8.54
N GLU A 127 -0.51 3.24 7.30
CA GLU A 127 0.34 4.39 7.00
C GLU A 127 -0.39 5.55 6.32
N TRP A 128 -1.32 5.25 5.41
CA TRP A 128 -1.95 6.27 4.57
C TRP A 128 -3.12 7.00 5.25
N LEU A 129 -3.87 6.35 6.16
CA LEU A 129 -5.00 7.00 6.84
C LEU A 129 -4.61 8.30 7.56
N PRO A 130 -3.54 8.34 8.40
CA PRO A 130 -3.12 9.60 9.03
C PRO A 130 -2.76 10.69 8.01
N GLN A 131 -2.20 10.31 6.86
CA GLN A 131 -1.82 11.26 5.82
C GLN A 131 -3.06 11.88 5.18
N LEU A 132 -4.09 11.08 4.91
CA LEU A 132 -5.38 11.55 4.35
C LEU A 132 -6.14 12.55 5.23
N LEU A 133 -5.77 12.66 6.51
CA LEU A 133 -6.30 13.69 7.42
C LEU A 133 -5.68 15.07 7.18
N ASP A 134 -4.52 15.16 6.53
CA ASP A 134 -3.89 16.43 6.24
C ASP A 134 -4.60 17.16 5.09
N ARG A 135 -5.30 18.23 5.46
CA ARG A 135 -6.00 19.13 4.53
C ARG A 135 -5.09 19.81 3.51
N HIS A 136 -3.78 19.84 3.76
CA HIS A 136 -2.76 20.44 2.90
C HIS A 136 -2.13 19.43 1.95
N LEU A 137 -2.55 18.16 1.97
CA LEU A 137 -2.13 17.19 0.98
C LEU A 137 -2.37 17.72 -0.44
N PRO A 138 -1.43 17.49 -1.37
CA PRO A 138 -1.48 18.05 -2.71
C PRO A 138 -2.44 17.28 -3.65
N PHE A 139 -3.64 16.97 -3.17
CA PHE A 139 -4.67 16.24 -3.90
C PHE A 139 -5.93 17.08 -4.10
N ALA A 140 -6.47 17.02 -5.31
CA ALA A 140 -7.88 17.29 -5.55
C ALA A 140 -8.69 16.04 -5.20
N VAL A 141 -9.76 16.22 -4.42
CA VAL A 141 -10.66 15.13 -4.00
C VAL A 141 -12.00 15.29 -4.69
N ALA A 142 -12.38 14.32 -5.51
CA ALA A 142 -13.74 14.16 -6.02
C ALA A 142 -14.49 13.11 -5.20
N GLN A 143 -15.81 13.18 -5.16
CA GLN A 143 -16.65 12.20 -4.47
C GLN A 143 -17.80 11.76 -5.38
N GLU A 144 -18.01 10.44 -5.47
CA GLU A 144 -19.17 9.81 -6.08
C GLU A 144 -19.72 8.75 -5.11
N GLY A 145 -20.91 9.02 -4.55
CA GLY A 145 -21.48 8.16 -3.51
C GLY A 145 -20.55 8.03 -2.31
N ASP A 146 -20.08 6.81 -2.05
CA ASP A 146 -19.16 6.48 -0.96
C ASP A 146 -17.68 6.42 -1.36
N CYS A 147 -17.39 6.71 -2.63
CA CYS A 147 -16.06 6.64 -3.21
C CYS A 147 -15.44 8.02 -3.42
N PHE A 148 -14.14 8.12 -3.17
CA PHE A 148 -13.32 9.32 -3.24
C PHE A 148 -12.16 9.09 -4.20
N THR A 149 -12.07 9.90 -5.25
CA THR A 149 -10.94 9.86 -6.19
C THR A 149 -9.92 10.92 -5.79
N LEU A 150 -8.68 10.49 -5.56
CA LEU A 150 -7.55 11.34 -5.24
C LEU A 150 -6.74 11.61 -6.51
N THR A 151 -6.78 12.85 -7.00
CA THR A 151 -6.02 13.28 -8.18
C THR A 151 -4.90 14.24 -7.76
N PRO A 152 -3.62 13.93 -8.04
CA PRO A 152 -2.50 14.75 -7.63
C PRO A 152 -2.53 16.07 -8.40
N ASN A 153 -2.16 17.15 -7.72
CA ASN A 153 -1.98 18.43 -8.38
C ASN A 153 -0.76 18.36 -9.31
N THR A 154 -0.85 18.95 -10.50
CA THR A 154 0.12 18.84 -11.61
C THR A 154 1.54 19.36 -11.32
N VAL A 155 1.79 19.91 -10.14
CA VAL A 155 3.07 20.53 -9.73
C VAL A 155 3.86 19.63 -8.76
N VAL A 156 3.30 18.50 -8.31
CA VAL A 156 3.96 17.63 -7.32
C VAL A 156 4.58 16.42 -8.01
N VAL A 157 5.89 16.27 -7.80
CA VAL A 157 6.71 15.18 -8.38
C VAL A 157 6.55 13.88 -7.59
N ASP A 158 6.48 13.97 -6.26
CA ASP A 158 6.30 12.84 -5.36
C ASP A 158 5.21 13.15 -4.35
N THR A 159 4.10 12.40 -4.42
CA THR A 159 3.03 12.46 -3.43
C THR A 159 3.25 11.41 -2.35
N PRO A 160 2.89 11.70 -1.08
CA PRO A 160 3.14 10.76 0.02
C PRO A 160 2.22 9.53 -0.03
N ILE A 161 1.08 9.66 -0.70
CA ILE A 161 0.15 8.58 -1.04
C ILE A 161 0.07 8.54 -2.57
N PRO A 162 -0.03 7.37 -3.21
CA PRO A 162 -0.31 7.29 -4.64
C PRO A 162 -1.71 7.84 -5.00
N PRO A 163 -1.91 8.31 -6.24
CA PRO A 163 -3.25 8.56 -6.78
C PRO A 163 -4.09 7.28 -6.74
N GLY A 164 -5.40 7.42 -6.58
CA GLY A 164 -6.26 6.26 -6.45
C GLY A 164 -7.71 6.59 -6.12
N GLU A 165 -8.50 5.53 -6.00
CA GLU A 165 -9.87 5.57 -5.53
C GLU A 165 -9.97 4.90 -4.16
N TRP A 166 -10.74 5.52 -3.27
CA TRP A 166 -11.01 5.03 -1.93
C TRP A 166 -12.51 5.00 -1.71
N CYS A 167 -13.10 3.83 -1.55
CA CYS A 167 -14.48 3.71 -1.12
C CYS A 167 -14.50 3.41 0.38
N LEU A 168 -15.07 4.30 1.17
CA LEU A 168 -15.26 4.11 2.60
C LEU A 168 -16.72 4.28 2.93
N ASP A 169 -17.30 3.45 3.79
CA ASP A 169 -18.69 3.67 4.21
C ASP A 169 -18.82 4.85 5.20
N ALA A 170 -20.03 5.11 5.68
CA ALA A 170 -20.28 6.15 6.67
C ALA A 170 -19.65 5.87 8.05
N ALA A 171 -19.35 4.61 8.36
CA ALA A 171 -18.67 4.19 9.59
C ALA A 171 -17.15 4.29 9.47
N GLY A 172 -16.60 4.49 8.28
CA GLY A 172 -15.17 4.53 8.02
C GLY A 172 -14.58 3.16 7.64
N THR A 173 -15.40 2.14 7.44
CA THR A 173 -14.92 0.86 6.90
C THR A 173 -14.45 1.06 5.47
N ILE A 174 -13.22 0.65 5.18
CA ILE A 174 -12.66 0.66 3.83
C ILE A 174 -13.37 -0.45 3.04
N LEU A 175 -14.20 -0.06 2.08
CA LEU A 175 -14.91 -0.96 1.18
C LEU A 175 -14.01 -1.37 0.02
N SER A 176 -13.23 -0.42 -0.50
CA SER A 176 -12.19 -0.69 -1.47
C SER A 176 -11.13 0.39 -1.50
N VAL A 177 -9.93 0.02 -1.94
CA VAL A 177 -8.84 0.95 -2.22
C VAL A 177 -8.12 0.50 -3.48
N ALA A 178 -7.97 1.41 -4.43
CA ALA A 178 -7.23 1.20 -5.66
C ALA A 178 -5.97 2.08 -5.67
N SER A 179 -4.81 1.48 -5.90
CA SER A 179 -3.52 2.15 -5.97
C SER A 179 -2.64 1.55 -7.07
N GLY A 180 -1.81 2.39 -7.70
CA GLY A 180 -0.80 1.92 -8.65
C GLY A 180 0.28 1.00 -8.03
N ASP A 181 0.44 1.02 -6.70
CA ASP A 181 1.50 0.25 -6.02
C ASP A 181 1.18 -1.25 -5.89
N PHE A 182 -0.09 -1.59 -5.67
CA PHE A 182 -0.51 -2.98 -5.41
C PHE A 182 -1.80 -3.36 -6.16
N GLY A 183 -2.43 -2.47 -6.92
CA GLY A 183 -3.72 -2.73 -7.56
C GLY A 183 -4.90 -2.40 -6.64
N THR A 184 -5.94 -3.24 -6.64
CA THR A 184 -7.19 -3.00 -5.90
C THR A 184 -7.37 -4.02 -4.80
N LEU A 185 -7.76 -3.55 -3.62
CA LEU A 185 -8.29 -4.35 -2.52
C LEU A 185 -9.78 -4.03 -2.38
N GLU A 186 -10.63 -5.05 -2.40
CA GLU A 186 -12.08 -4.91 -2.23
C GLU A 186 -12.55 -5.79 -1.09
N LEU A 187 -13.33 -5.22 -0.16
CA LEU A 187 -13.81 -5.92 1.02
C LEU A 187 -14.67 -7.12 0.63
N ALA A 188 -14.22 -8.32 0.99
CA ALA A 188 -14.84 -9.58 0.57
C ALA A 188 -16.07 -9.94 1.45
N ALA A 189 -16.06 -9.54 2.71
CA ALA A 189 -17.12 -9.79 3.68
C ALA A 189 -17.15 -8.67 4.75
N PRO A 190 -18.28 -8.51 5.48
CA PRO A 190 -18.32 -7.59 6.62
C PRO A 190 -17.20 -7.86 7.63
N PRO A 191 -16.53 -6.83 8.17
CA PRO A 191 -15.44 -7.02 9.14
C PRO A 191 -15.91 -7.74 10.41
N GLU A 192 -15.07 -8.61 10.91
CA GLU A 192 -15.25 -9.30 12.18
C GLU A 192 -14.68 -8.46 13.35
N PRO A 193 -15.13 -8.73 14.59
CA PRO A 193 -14.55 -8.11 15.78
C PRO A 193 -13.02 -8.27 15.84
N ALA A 194 -12.35 -7.22 16.32
CA ALA A 194 -10.91 -7.24 16.50
C ALA A 194 -10.47 -8.33 17.51
N ALA A 195 -9.31 -8.91 17.26
CA ALA A 195 -8.60 -9.63 18.31
C ALA A 195 -8.06 -8.63 19.35
N ALA A 196 -7.88 -9.08 20.60
CA ALA A 196 -7.27 -8.27 21.63
C ALA A 196 -5.80 -7.92 21.31
N THR A 197 -5.08 -8.85 20.67
CA THR A 197 -3.68 -8.69 20.25
C THR A 197 -3.39 -9.60 19.07
N VAL A 198 -2.48 -9.20 18.19
CA VAL A 198 -2.01 -10.00 17.06
C VAL A 198 -0.98 -11.03 17.52
N ALA A 199 -1.18 -12.27 17.11
CA ALA A 199 -0.17 -13.33 17.19
C ALA A 199 0.59 -13.47 15.87
N LEU A 200 1.91 -13.64 15.97
CA LEU A 200 2.73 -14.06 14.83
C LEU A 200 2.38 -15.52 14.47
N PRO A 201 2.25 -15.86 13.18
CA PRO A 201 1.89 -17.22 12.75
C PRO A 201 3.02 -18.25 12.94
N GLY A 202 4.24 -17.80 13.27
CA GLY A 202 5.42 -18.66 13.34
C GLY A 202 6.40 -18.25 14.43
N GLU A 203 7.40 -19.10 14.64
CA GLU A 203 8.50 -18.84 15.59
C GLU A 203 9.46 -17.78 15.03
N ILE A 204 9.95 -16.89 15.89
CA ILE A 204 10.95 -15.89 15.51
C ILE A 204 12.31 -16.58 15.39
N VAL A 205 12.88 -16.57 14.19
CA VAL A 205 14.17 -17.18 13.88
C VAL A 205 15.15 -16.14 13.31
N ASP A 206 16.44 -16.42 13.45
CA ASP A 206 17.49 -15.66 12.78
C ASP A 206 17.73 -16.26 11.39
N ALA A 207 17.03 -15.72 10.40
CA ALA A 207 17.10 -16.14 9.00
C ALA A 207 16.95 -14.93 8.07
N GLU A 208 17.28 -15.11 6.79
CA GLU A 208 17.05 -14.07 5.79
C GLU A 208 15.54 -13.94 5.49
N PRO A 209 15.00 -12.71 5.39
CA PRO A 209 13.66 -12.46 4.87
C PRO A 209 13.50 -12.92 3.42
N LEU A 210 12.26 -13.18 3.03
CA LEU A 210 11.90 -13.51 1.67
C LEU A 210 11.67 -12.25 0.84
N ASP A 211 12.29 -12.22 -0.33
CA ASP A 211 12.05 -11.20 -1.35
C ASP A 211 10.95 -11.63 -2.32
N ARG A 212 10.48 -10.65 -3.10
CA ARG A 212 9.44 -10.87 -4.10
C ARG A 212 9.93 -11.66 -5.32
N LYS A 213 11.22 -11.57 -5.66
CA LYS A 213 11.75 -12.11 -6.93
C LYS A 213 11.74 -13.64 -6.88
N ALA A 214 11.44 -14.28 -8.01
CA ALA A 214 11.65 -15.72 -8.15
C ALA A 214 13.14 -16.07 -7.94
N PRO A 215 13.44 -17.22 -7.29
CA PRO A 215 14.79 -17.76 -7.27
C PRO A 215 15.33 -17.90 -8.70
N GLU A 216 16.61 -17.61 -8.89
CA GLU A 216 17.25 -17.80 -10.20
C GLU A 216 17.27 -19.28 -10.54
N GLU A 217 16.82 -19.63 -11.75
CA GLU A 217 16.87 -21.01 -12.22
C GLU A 217 18.32 -21.49 -12.27
N PRO A 218 18.62 -22.71 -11.80
CA PRO A 218 19.97 -23.24 -11.89
C PRO A 218 20.38 -23.30 -13.36
N SER A 219 21.49 -22.62 -13.70
CA SER A 219 22.03 -22.67 -15.05
C SER A 219 22.26 -24.13 -15.46
N PRO A 220 21.87 -24.54 -16.68
CA PRO A 220 22.13 -25.90 -17.14
C PRO A 220 23.64 -26.13 -17.07
N SER A 221 24.06 -27.08 -16.23
CA SER A 221 25.44 -27.55 -16.25
C SER A 221 25.67 -28.16 -17.61
N VAL A 222 26.48 -27.51 -18.43
CA VAL A 222 26.99 -28.10 -19.66
C VAL A 222 27.90 -29.23 -19.23
N ASP A 223 27.39 -30.45 -19.25
CA ASP A 223 28.16 -31.67 -18.99
C ASP A 223 29.28 -31.73 -20.05
N PRO A 224 30.58 -31.62 -19.68
CA PRO A 224 31.67 -31.70 -20.65
C PRO A 224 31.89 -33.13 -21.17
N SER A 225 31.05 -34.09 -20.80
CA SER A 225 31.13 -35.50 -21.22
C SER A 225 30.26 -35.82 -22.43
N ALA A 226 30.08 -34.88 -23.37
CA ALA A 226 29.78 -35.24 -24.75
C ALA A 226 31.12 -35.47 -25.46
N THR A 227 31.76 -36.61 -25.20
CA THR A 227 32.83 -37.12 -26.06
C THR A 227 32.24 -37.24 -27.46
N ALA A 228 32.63 -36.34 -28.35
CA ALA A 228 32.34 -36.47 -29.76
C ALA A 228 32.95 -37.79 -30.25
N THR A 229 32.11 -38.78 -30.54
CA THR A 229 32.51 -39.97 -31.29
C THR A 229 33.09 -39.51 -32.62
N PRO A 230 34.38 -39.75 -32.91
CA PRO A 230 34.91 -39.45 -34.23
C PRO A 230 34.34 -40.47 -35.23
N ALA A 231 33.51 -40.00 -36.16
CA ALA A 231 33.12 -40.76 -37.34
C ALA A 231 34.36 -40.95 -38.24
N PRO A 232 34.75 -42.17 -38.63
CA PRO A 232 35.82 -42.36 -39.59
C PRO A 232 35.26 -42.35 -41.01
N GLY A 233 35.82 -41.47 -41.85
CA GLY A 233 35.84 -41.68 -43.30
C GLY A 233 34.83 -40.87 -44.11
N ALA A 234 35.12 -39.59 -44.35
CA ALA A 234 34.69 -38.92 -45.56
C ALA A 234 35.93 -38.53 -46.38
N THR A 235 36.20 -39.32 -47.42
CA THR A 235 37.18 -39.05 -48.48
C THR A 235 36.77 -37.77 -49.23
N PRO A 236 37.71 -36.87 -49.57
CA PRO A 236 37.40 -35.62 -50.27
C PRO A 236 37.44 -35.81 -51.80
N SER A 237 36.51 -35.16 -52.52
CA SER A 237 36.64 -34.55 -53.87
C SER A 237 35.27 -34.44 -54.58
N PRO A 238 35.10 -33.60 -55.62
CA PRO A 238 35.64 -32.26 -55.87
C PRO A 238 34.56 -31.23 -56.27
N THR A 239 35.00 -29.98 -56.40
CA THR A 239 34.39 -28.75 -56.93
C THR A 239 33.49 -28.89 -58.17
N PRO A 240 32.46 -28.02 -58.29
CA PRO A 240 32.42 -27.04 -59.40
C PRO A 240 32.09 -25.62 -58.84
N ALA A 241 32.82 -24.54 -59.13
CA ALA A 241 32.71 -23.64 -60.31
C ALA A 241 31.29 -23.57 -60.89
N ALA A 242 30.65 -22.46 -61.21
CA ALA A 242 30.84 -21.01 -61.10
C ALA A 242 29.50 -20.43 -61.63
N GLU A 243 29.32 -19.12 -61.47
CA GLU A 243 28.64 -18.24 -62.44
C GLU A 243 27.12 -17.97 -62.33
N GLY A 244 26.79 -16.67 -62.42
CA GLY A 244 25.43 -16.11 -62.62
C GLY A 244 25.01 -15.14 -61.50
N ALA A 245 25.46 -13.89 -61.43
CA ALA A 245 24.99 -12.72 -62.21
C ALA A 245 23.52 -12.33 -61.91
N THR A 246 23.29 -11.27 -61.12
CA THR A 246 22.71 -9.95 -61.52
C THR A 246 21.16 -9.94 -61.55
N GLU A 247 20.46 -9.17 -60.70
CA GLU A 247 19.78 -7.85 -60.93
C GLU A 247 19.05 -7.53 -59.60
N ALA A 248 19.03 -6.35 -58.96
CA ALA A 248 18.89 -4.94 -59.36
C ALA A 248 17.47 -4.51 -59.81
N THR A 249 16.60 -4.09 -58.88
CA THR A 249 15.59 -3.00 -59.00
C THR A 249 14.93 -2.82 -57.61
N GLU A 250 14.96 -1.71 -56.87
CA GLU A 250 14.65 -0.27 -57.09
C GLU A 250 13.14 0.07 -57.26
N GLY A 251 12.65 0.94 -56.36
CA GLY A 251 11.40 1.74 -56.44
C GLY A 251 10.16 1.09 -55.81
N ALA A 252 9.21 1.76 -55.14
CA ALA A 252 8.89 3.18 -54.87
C ALA A 252 7.74 3.17 -53.81
N THR A 253 7.78 3.95 -52.73
CA THR A 253 7.09 5.25 -52.49
C THR A 253 5.55 5.26 -52.51
N GLY A 254 4.96 5.84 -51.46
CA GLY A 254 3.60 6.43 -51.39
C GLY A 254 2.63 5.66 -50.49
N ALA A 255 1.89 6.24 -49.54
CA ALA A 255 1.61 7.63 -49.18
C ALA A 255 1.16 7.68 -47.70
#